data_AF-A0A482EWW5-F1
#
_entry.id   AF-A0A482EWW5-F1
#
_cell.length_a   1.000
_cell.length_b   1.000
_cell.length_c   1.000
_cell.angle_alpha   90.00
_cell.angle_beta   90.00
_cell.angle_gamma   90.00
#
_symmetry.space_group_name_H-M   'P 1'
#
loop_
_entity.id
_entity.type
_entity.pdbx_description
1 polymer ?
#
loop_
_entity_poly.entity_id
_entity_poly.type
_entity_poly.pdbx_seq_one_letter_code
_entity_poly.pdbx_strand_id
1 'polypeptide(L)'
;YRPIIDAFRVFAKTDNSVYTKPYLTNGEFICPSSGKPCSCGESKVHNCESSAGADTCGLHKPVSYNEIDGSLYKEKELIFPPELVLRNDLPLKLHGFGGIRWYRPLKLKHLLDLKSLYPDAKLVVGNTEIGIEMNFKNARYPIFISVTHIPELNVLSIKDDGLEIGSSVRLSRLQEVLIKVIAEREIHETSSCKAISDQLKWFAGKQVKNVASVGGNICTASPISDLNPLWMAARADFHIVDSKRNIRTVHAKDFFLGYRKVDLAQDEILLSIFLPWSRHFEFVKEFKQSHRREDD
;
A
#
# COMPACT_ATOMS: atom_id res chain seq x y z
N TYR A 1 5.04 -2.21 19.79
CA TYR A 1 6.48 -2.44 19.50
C TYR A 1 6.78 -3.80 18.90
N ARG A 2 6.06 -4.88 19.27
CA ARG A 2 6.29 -6.25 18.78
C ARG A 2 6.30 -6.44 17.24
N PRO A 3 5.39 -5.83 16.45
CA PRO A 3 5.39 -6.01 15.00
C PRO A 3 6.64 -5.45 14.30
N ILE A 4 7.25 -4.40 14.86
CA ILE A 4 8.48 -3.79 14.34
C ILE A 4 9.68 -4.71 14.59
N ILE A 5 9.73 -5.35 15.76
CA ILE A 5 10.78 -6.29 16.13
C ILE A 5 10.67 -7.59 15.33
N ASP A 6 9.45 -8.07 15.10
CA ASP A 6 9.21 -9.29 14.31
C ASP A 6 9.53 -9.06 12.82
N ALA A 7 9.20 -7.89 12.27
CA ALA A 7 9.62 -7.52 10.92
C ALA A 7 11.15 -7.39 10.79
N PHE A 8 11.82 -6.84 11.80
CA PHE A 8 13.29 -6.74 11.84
C PHE A 8 13.96 -8.13 11.84
N ARG A 9 13.39 -9.09 12.57
CA ARG A 9 13.91 -10.47 12.65
C ARG A 9 13.85 -11.24 11.33
N VAL A 10 12.93 -10.90 10.42
CA VAL A 10 12.87 -11.51 9.07
C VAL A 10 14.08 -11.12 8.21
N PHE A 11 14.71 -9.96 8.48
CA PHE A 11 15.87 -9.46 7.76
C PHE A 11 17.20 -9.64 8.51
N ALA A 12 17.15 -9.99 9.79
CA ALA A 12 18.35 -10.27 10.59
C ALA A 12 18.87 -11.68 10.28
N LYS A 13 20.17 -11.79 9.94
CA LYS A 13 20.83 -13.09 9.83
C LYS A 13 20.71 -13.83 11.18
N THR A 14 20.52 -15.14 11.10
CA THR A 14 20.22 -16.08 12.21
C THR A 14 21.23 -16.12 13.37
N ASP A 15 22.33 -15.36 13.28
CA ASP A 15 23.34 -15.26 14.33
C ASP A 15 23.25 -13.88 15.02
N ASN A 16 22.62 -13.88 16.20
CA ASN A 16 22.50 -12.69 17.05
C ASN A 16 23.81 -12.32 17.76
N SER A 17 24.88 -13.13 17.66
CA SER A 17 26.14 -12.91 18.39
C SER A 17 26.89 -11.63 17.99
N VAL A 18 26.59 -11.09 16.81
CA VAL A 18 27.13 -9.81 16.33
C VAL A 18 26.54 -8.61 17.08
N TYR A 19 25.36 -8.75 17.69
CA TYR A 19 24.64 -7.66 18.37
C TYR A 19 24.62 -7.80 19.89
N THR A 20 25.00 -8.96 20.43
CA THR A 20 24.90 -9.28 21.86
C THR A 20 26.24 -9.48 22.55
N LYS A 21 27.37 -9.47 21.83
CA LYS A 21 28.68 -9.49 22.50
C LYS A 21 29.02 -8.10 23.04
N PRO A 22 29.23 -7.95 24.36
CA PRO A 22 29.92 -6.78 24.87
C PRO A 22 31.35 -6.86 24.36
N TYR A 23 31.76 -5.89 23.55
CA TYR A 23 33.16 -5.75 23.18
C TYR A 23 33.95 -5.43 24.46
N LEU A 24 34.71 -6.41 24.96
CA LEU A 24 35.89 -6.10 25.75
C LEU A 24 36.95 -5.61 24.75
N THR A 25 37.10 -4.30 24.63
CA THR A 25 38.39 -3.62 24.48
C THR A 25 38.18 -2.10 24.55
N ASN A 26 39.03 -1.47 25.36
CA ASN A 26 39.09 -0.06 25.70
C ASN A 26 38.74 0.92 24.56
N GLY A 27 37.77 1.81 24.81
CA GLY A 27 37.58 3.06 24.05
C GLY A 27 36.13 3.37 23.68
N GLU A 28 35.48 4.21 24.49
CA GLU A 28 34.22 4.95 24.28
C GLU A 28 32.97 4.23 23.70
N PHE A 29 31.88 4.22 24.49
CA PHE A 29 30.58 3.71 24.10
C PHE A 29 29.96 4.52 22.94
N ILE A 30 29.75 3.87 21.79
CA ILE A 30 29.12 4.47 20.61
C ILE A 30 27.60 4.26 20.68
N CYS A 31 26.84 5.35 20.61
CA CYS A 31 25.38 5.31 20.69
C CYS A 31 24.77 4.62 19.45
N PRO A 32 23.92 3.59 19.61
CA PRO A 32 23.27 2.91 18.49
C PRO A 32 22.37 3.82 17.65
N SER A 33 21.89 4.94 18.21
CA SER A 33 20.99 5.89 17.51
C SER A 33 21.74 6.96 16.71
N SER A 34 22.98 7.30 17.10
CA SER A 34 23.73 8.42 16.48
C SER A 34 25.04 8.01 15.82
N GLY A 35 25.54 6.80 16.10
CA GLY A 35 26.82 6.30 15.56
C GLY A 35 28.04 7.09 16.06
N LYS A 36 27.90 7.89 17.12
CA LYS A 36 28.97 8.68 17.76
C LYS A 36 29.10 8.34 19.26
N PRO A 37 30.25 8.62 19.89
CA PRO A 37 30.40 8.48 21.34
C PRO A 37 29.31 9.28 22.09
N CYS A 38 28.54 8.63 22.97
CA CYS A 38 27.61 9.32 23.88
C CYS A 38 27.85 8.89 25.32
N SER A 39 27.64 9.80 26.25
CA SER A 39 27.63 9.56 27.70
C SER A 39 26.32 8.96 28.22
N CYS A 40 25.46 8.45 27.32
CA CYS A 40 24.12 7.95 27.63
C CYS A 40 24.08 6.50 28.15
N GLY A 41 25.21 5.99 28.65
CA GLY A 41 25.31 4.68 29.31
C GLY A 41 24.85 4.73 30.77
N GLU A 42 24.30 3.61 31.23
CA GLU A 42 23.67 3.38 32.54
C GLU A 42 24.37 4.11 33.71
N SER A 43 23.75 5.21 34.18
CA SER A 43 24.09 5.77 35.48
C SER A 43 23.72 4.75 36.56
N LYS A 44 24.74 4.18 37.20
CA LYS A 44 24.62 3.37 38.42
C LYS A 44 23.68 4.07 39.41
N VAL A 45 22.48 3.53 39.60
CA VAL A 45 21.59 3.95 40.69
C VAL A 45 22.24 3.47 41.99
N HIS A 46 22.70 4.43 42.79
CA HIS A 46 23.25 4.22 44.12
C HIS A 46 22.18 3.63 45.05
N ASN A 47 22.52 2.53 45.71
CA ASN A 47 21.85 2.08 46.93
C ASN A 47 22.03 3.14 48.02
N CYS A 48 20.95 3.81 48.42
CA CYS A 48 20.85 4.52 49.69
C CYS A 48 19.69 3.91 50.49
N GLU A 49 20.01 3.02 51.41
CA GLU A 49 19.14 2.65 52.52
C GLU A 49 19.26 3.71 53.63
N SER A 50 18.24 4.54 53.80
CA SER A 50 17.84 5.00 55.13
C SER A 50 16.37 5.40 55.17
N SER A 51 15.67 4.84 56.17
CA SER A 51 14.42 5.30 56.80
C SER A 51 13.10 5.31 56.00
N ALA A 52 12.30 4.27 56.29
CA ALA A 52 10.87 4.27 56.61
C ALA A 52 9.85 4.85 55.60
N GLY A 53 9.04 3.96 55.01
CA GLY A 53 7.77 4.30 54.36
C GLY A 53 7.29 3.20 53.41
N ALA A 54 6.07 2.71 53.62
CA ALA A 54 5.43 1.61 52.90
C ALA A 54 5.23 1.84 51.39
N ASP A 55 5.44 0.82 50.57
CA ASP A 55 4.37 0.17 49.77
C ASP A 55 4.94 -0.83 48.74
N THR A 56 4.22 -1.93 48.57
CA THR A 56 4.56 -3.12 47.78
C THR A 56 4.83 -2.83 46.30
N CYS A 57 6.07 -3.01 45.84
CA CYS A 57 6.41 -3.15 44.41
C CYS A 57 6.70 -4.62 44.10
N GLY A 58 5.83 -5.27 43.33
CA GLY A 58 5.99 -6.66 42.90
C GLY A 58 7.24 -6.86 42.04
N LEU A 59 8.10 -7.79 42.45
CA LEU A 59 9.25 -8.25 41.66
C LEU A 59 8.78 -8.73 40.27
N HIS A 60 9.06 -7.95 39.22
CA HIS A 60 8.99 -8.45 37.85
C HIS A 60 10.22 -9.32 37.59
N LYS A 61 10.05 -10.65 37.74
CA LYS A 61 11.03 -11.60 37.20
C LYS A 61 10.91 -11.61 35.67
N PRO A 62 12.01 -11.48 34.91
CA PRO A 62 11.98 -11.70 33.47
C PRO A 62 11.60 -13.16 33.21
N VAL A 63 10.49 -13.38 32.51
CA VAL A 63 10.12 -14.72 32.04
C VAL A 63 11.08 -15.08 30.89
N SER A 64 11.83 -16.16 31.08
CA SER A 64 12.69 -16.75 30.04
C SER A 64 11.81 -17.17 28.85
N TYR A 65 12.01 -16.54 27.69
CA TYR A 65 11.14 -16.72 26.51
C TYR A 65 11.39 -18.04 25.74
N ASN A 66 12.32 -18.87 26.20
CA ASN A 66 12.80 -20.06 25.48
C ASN A 66 12.09 -21.37 25.86
N GLU A 67 11.10 -21.35 26.75
CA GLU A 67 10.36 -22.55 27.16
C GLU A 67 9.06 -22.79 26.36
N ILE A 68 8.76 -21.93 25.39
CA ILE A 68 7.50 -22.02 24.65
C ILE A 68 7.70 -22.92 23.42
N ASP A 69 7.24 -24.16 23.52
CA ASP A 69 7.14 -25.09 22.40
C ASP A 69 6.17 -24.55 21.33
N GLY A 70 6.71 -24.16 20.18
CA GLY A 70 5.96 -23.63 19.04
C GLY A 70 4.96 -24.61 18.41
N SER A 71 5.01 -25.90 18.79
CA SER A 71 4.11 -26.93 18.30
C SER A 71 2.68 -26.85 18.87
N LEU A 72 2.49 -26.12 19.99
CA LEU A 72 1.19 -25.92 20.67
C LEU A 72 0.27 -24.88 20.00
N TYR A 73 0.78 -24.13 19.01
CA TYR A 73 0.03 -23.04 18.37
C TYR A 73 -0.79 -23.46 17.14
N LYS A 74 -1.09 -24.75 16.97
CA LYS A 74 -1.87 -25.22 15.81
C LYS A 74 -3.31 -24.68 15.74
N GLU A 75 -3.88 -24.20 16.85
CA GLU A 75 -5.30 -23.82 16.92
C GLU A 75 -5.58 -22.45 17.58
N LYS A 76 -4.57 -21.62 17.86
CA LYS A 76 -4.77 -20.35 18.58
C LYS A 76 -4.21 -19.17 17.78
N GLU A 77 -4.92 -18.81 16.72
CA GLU A 77 -4.71 -17.51 16.09
C GLU A 77 -5.04 -16.37 17.07
N LEU A 78 -4.38 -15.22 16.89
CA LEU A 78 -4.69 -14.04 17.69
C LEU A 78 -6.10 -13.56 17.35
N ILE A 79 -6.91 -13.28 18.37
CA ILE A 79 -8.22 -12.65 18.16
C ILE A 79 -8.01 -11.25 17.57
N PHE A 80 -8.91 -10.85 16.67
CA PHE A 80 -8.96 -9.46 16.20
C PHE A 80 -9.40 -8.56 17.37
N PRO A 81 -8.70 -7.44 17.66
CA PRO A 81 -9.02 -6.57 18.79
C PRO A 81 -10.47 -6.06 18.72
N PRO A 82 -11.34 -6.35 19.71
CA PRO A 82 -12.75 -5.96 19.70
C PRO A 82 -12.96 -4.45 19.58
N GLU A 83 -12.04 -3.65 20.13
CA GLU A 83 -12.10 -2.18 20.08
C GLU A 83 -11.98 -1.65 18.64
N LEU A 84 -11.29 -2.38 17.75
CA LEU A 84 -11.17 -2.00 16.34
C LEU A 84 -12.40 -2.37 15.52
N VAL A 85 -13.18 -3.37 15.94
CA VAL A 85 -14.45 -3.74 15.27
C VAL A 85 -15.50 -2.65 15.46
N LEU A 86 -15.54 -2.07 16.66
CA LEU A 86 -16.51 -1.03 17.04
C LEU A 86 -16.10 0.38 16.57
N ARG A 87 -14.91 0.52 15.99
CA ARG A 87 -14.35 1.82 15.63
C ARG A 87 -14.98 2.32 14.34
N ASN A 88 -15.67 3.46 14.43
CA ASN A 88 -16.13 4.18 13.25
C ASN A 88 -14.95 4.84 12.52
N ASP A 89 -14.99 4.80 11.19
CA ASP A 89 -14.07 5.58 10.38
C ASP A 89 -14.36 7.07 10.51
N LEU A 90 -13.33 7.84 10.86
CA LEU A 90 -13.38 9.30 10.93
C LEU A 90 -12.48 9.92 9.87
N PRO A 91 -12.86 11.07 9.27
CA PRO A 91 -11.94 11.83 8.46
C PRO A 91 -10.70 12.19 9.27
N LEU A 92 -9.51 12.09 8.69
CA LEU A 92 -8.25 12.44 9.38
C LEU A 92 -7.53 13.58 8.67
N LYS A 93 -6.90 14.42 9.48
CA LYS A 93 -5.93 15.43 9.06
C LYS A 93 -4.73 15.33 9.98
N LEU A 94 -3.59 14.90 9.44
CA LEU A 94 -2.36 14.68 10.18
C LEU A 94 -1.28 15.65 9.68
N HIS A 95 -0.38 16.01 10.60
CA HIS A 95 0.79 16.82 10.33
C HIS A 95 2.04 15.98 10.58
N GLY A 96 2.96 15.98 9.62
CA GLY A 96 4.25 15.30 9.69
C GLY A 96 5.42 16.28 9.76
N PHE A 97 6.62 15.74 9.94
CA PHE A 97 7.86 16.49 9.88
C PHE A 97 7.99 17.25 8.54
N GLY A 98 8.68 18.39 8.57
CA GLY A 98 8.88 19.21 7.36
C GLY A 98 7.59 19.86 6.82
N GLY A 99 6.54 19.96 7.63
CA GLY A 99 5.27 20.60 7.24
C GLY A 99 4.37 19.75 6.34
N ILE A 100 4.67 18.45 6.21
CA ILE A 100 3.84 17.52 5.44
C ILE A 100 2.44 17.45 6.05
N ARG A 101 1.42 17.51 5.19
CA ARG A 101 0.01 17.33 5.57
C ARG A 101 -0.54 16.08 4.91
N TRP A 102 -1.24 15.26 5.69
CA TRP A 102 -1.89 14.05 5.19
C TRP A 102 -3.38 14.08 5.53
N TYR A 103 -4.22 13.90 4.53
CA TYR A 103 -5.67 13.91 4.65
C TYR A 103 -6.25 12.52 4.34
N ARG A 104 -7.27 12.11 5.09
CA ARG A 104 -8.10 10.93 4.78
C ARG A 104 -9.57 11.36 4.73
N PRO A 105 -10.08 11.80 3.57
CA PRO A 105 -11.51 11.96 3.37
C PRO A 105 -12.22 10.59 3.37
N LEU A 106 -13.51 10.60 3.70
CA LEU A 106 -14.40 9.42 3.65
C LEU A 106 -15.52 9.55 2.60
N LYS A 107 -15.63 10.70 1.96
CA LYS A 107 -16.66 11.01 0.96
C LYS A 107 -16.00 11.56 -0.29
N LEU A 108 -16.47 11.15 -1.47
CA LEU A 108 -15.94 11.64 -2.75
C LEU A 108 -15.95 13.16 -2.83
N LYS A 109 -17.04 13.81 -2.39
CA LYS A 109 -17.12 15.28 -2.35
C LYS A 109 -15.92 15.92 -1.64
N HIS A 110 -15.55 15.42 -0.45
CA HIS A 110 -14.44 15.99 0.31
C HIS A 110 -13.08 15.75 -0.35
N LEU A 111 -12.92 14.62 -1.06
CA LEU A 111 -11.73 14.38 -1.88
C LEU A 111 -11.62 15.41 -3.00
N LEU A 112 -12.72 15.66 -3.71
CA LEU A 112 -12.77 16.63 -4.81
C LEU A 112 -12.54 18.06 -4.31
N ASP A 113 -13.12 18.44 -3.17
CA ASP A 113 -12.87 19.73 -2.52
C ASP A 113 -11.38 19.89 -2.17
N LEU A 114 -10.75 18.84 -1.61
CA LEU A 114 -9.32 18.83 -1.30
C LEU A 114 -8.43 18.90 -2.54
N LYS A 115 -8.81 18.21 -3.62
CA LYS A 115 -8.08 18.22 -4.89
C LYS A 115 -8.17 19.58 -5.58
N SER A 116 -9.32 20.24 -5.50
CA SER A 116 -9.50 21.62 -5.98
C SER A 116 -8.67 22.61 -5.15
N LEU A 117 -8.67 22.47 -3.82
CA LEU A 117 -7.90 23.34 -2.93
C LEU A 117 -6.38 23.13 -3.05
N TYR A 118 -5.96 21.89 -3.32
CA TYR A 118 -4.56 21.49 -3.45
C TYR A 118 -4.34 20.70 -4.74
N PRO A 119 -4.26 21.38 -5.90
CA PRO A 119 -4.13 20.72 -7.19
C PRO A 119 -2.90 19.82 -7.31
N ASP A 120 -1.81 20.18 -6.65
CA ASP A 120 -0.55 19.39 -6.64
C ASP A 120 -0.51 18.29 -5.57
N ALA A 121 -1.58 18.12 -4.78
CA ALA A 121 -1.64 17.08 -3.77
C ALA A 121 -1.55 15.69 -4.41
N LYS A 122 -0.72 14.82 -3.82
CA LYS A 122 -0.56 13.45 -4.28
C LYS A 122 -1.62 12.56 -3.67
N LEU A 123 -2.37 11.88 -4.53
CA LEU A 123 -3.33 10.86 -4.12
C LEU A 123 -2.58 9.58 -3.77
N VAL A 124 -2.89 8.98 -2.62
CA VAL A 124 -2.20 7.80 -2.10
C VAL A 124 -3.20 6.68 -1.83
N VAL A 125 -2.87 5.49 -2.31
CA VAL A 125 -3.51 4.23 -1.90
C VAL A 125 -2.50 3.34 -1.19
N GLY A 126 -1.68 2.60 -1.96
CA GLY A 126 -0.69 1.66 -1.42
C GLY A 126 0.72 2.21 -1.22
N ASN A 127 0.97 3.44 -1.66
CA ASN A 127 2.29 4.10 -1.61
C ASN A 127 3.43 3.34 -2.34
N THR A 128 3.10 2.38 -3.22
CA THR A 128 4.09 1.54 -3.90
C THR A 128 4.90 2.26 -4.99
N GLU A 129 4.39 3.39 -5.49
CA GLU A 129 5.12 4.29 -6.41
C GLU A 129 5.63 5.53 -5.68
N ILE A 130 4.74 6.27 -5.02
CA ILE A 130 5.08 7.52 -4.32
C ILE A 130 6.20 7.30 -3.29
N GLY A 131 6.20 6.17 -2.60
CA GLY A 131 7.28 5.82 -1.67
C GLY A 131 8.64 5.64 -2.37
N ILE A 132 8.66 5.12 -3.60
CA ILE A 132 9.88 5.01 -4.41
C ILE A 132 10.34 6.39 -4.88
N GLU A 133 9.43 7.22 -5.37
CA GLU A 133 9.73 8.58 -5.80
C GLU A 133 10.36 9.40 -4.66
N MET A 134 9.80 9.31 -3.46
CA MET A 134 10.31 10.05 -2.30
C MET A 134 11.66 9.51 -1.79
N ASN A 135 11.81 8.18 -1.70
CA ASN A 135 13.00 7.58 -1.10
C ASN A 135 14.19 7.51 -2.06
N PHE A 136 13.96 7.28 -3.35
CA PHE A 136 15.02 7.02 -4.34
C PHE A 136 15.13 8.10 -5.41
N LYS A 137 14.06 8.84 -5.70
CA LYS A 137 14.07 9.94 -6.70
C LYS A 137 14.09 11.34 -6.05
N ASN A 138 14.25 11.41 -4.72
CA ASN A 138 14.29 12.65 -3.92
C ASN A 138 13.07 13.59 -4.15
N ALA A 139 11.93 13.01 -4.53
CA ALA A 139 10.70 13.76 -4.74
C ALA A 139 10.15 14.27 -3.39
N ARG A 140 9.65 15.50 -3.38
CA ARG A 140 9.08 16.12 -2.17
C ARG A 140 7.65 16.55 -2.43
N TYR A 141 6.73 15.95 -1.69
CA TYR A 141 5.31 16.28 -1.77
C TYR A 141 4.83 16.81 -0.42
N PRO A 142 4.32 18.06 -0.36
CA PRO A 142 3.91 18.66 0.90
C PRO A 142 2.53 18.18 1.37
N ILE A 143 1.71 17.63 0.47
CA ILE A 143 0.33 17.26 0.74
C ILE A 143 0.01 15.91 0.12
N PHE A 144 -0.51 15.02 0.95
CA PHE A 144 -1.02 13.71 0.56
C PHE A 144 -2.49 13.58 0.90
N ILE A 145 -3.24 12.94 0.01
CA ILE A 145 -4.64 12.61 0.23
C ILE A 145 -4.81 11.10 0.05
N SER A 146 -5.10 10.41 1.14
CA SER A 146 -5.44 8.99 1.12
C SER A 146 -6.86 8.80 0.61
N VAL A 147 -7.00 8.04 -0.47
CA VAL A 147 -8.29 7.82 -1.14
C VAL A 147 -8.86 6.41 -0.88
N THR A 148 -8.27 5.70 0.07
CA THR A 148 -8.55 4.28 0.34
C THR A 148 -9.92 4.02 0.96
N HIS A 149 -10.53 5.03 1.60
CA HIS A 149 -11.80 4.92 2.33
C HIS A 149 -12.97 5.58 1.57
N ILE A 150 -12.77 5.99 0.32
CA ILE A 150 -13.83 6.56 -0.52
C ILE A 150 -14.60 5.41 -1.16
N PRO A 151 -15.89 5.17 -0.83
CA PRO A 151 -16.63 4.02 -1.32
C PRO A 151 -16.68 3.93 -2.85
N GLU A 152 -16.88 5.06 -3.52
CA GLU A 152 -17.00 5.15 -4.98
C GLU A 152 -15.72 4.68 -5.70
N LEU A 153 -14.54 4.94 -5.11
CA LEU A 153 -13.25 4.49 -5.68
C LEU A 153 -12.95 3.03 -5.35
N ASN A 154 -13.76 2.37 -4.52
CA ASN A 154 -13.58 0.97 -4.12
C ASN A 154 -14.65 0.05 -4.69
N VAL A 155 -15.50 0.56 -5.58
CA VAL A 155 -16.52 -0.23 -6.28
C VAL A 155 -15.85 -1.35 -7.08
N LEU A 156 -16.43 -2.54 -7.04
CA LEU A 156 -16.07 -3.63 -7.92
C LEU A 156 -17.37 -4.38 -8.26
N SER A 157 -17.93 -4.06 -9.42
CA SER A 157 -19.31 -4.44 -9.78
C SER A 157 -19.34 -5.09 -11.16
N ILE A 158 -19.86 -6.32 -11.19
CA ILE A 158 -20.12 -7.06 -12.42
C ILE A 158 -21.44 -6.52 -12.99
N LYS A 159 -21.40 -6.02 -14.22
CA LYS A 159 -22.57 -5.56 -14.98
C LYS A 159 -22.86 -6.52 -16.13
N ASP A 160 -23.97 -6.29 -16.82
CA ASP A 160 -24.37 -7.07 -17.98
C ASP A 160 -23.38 -6.89 -19.15
N ASP A 161 -22.79 -5.70 -19.29
CA ASP A 161 -21.94 -5.27 -20.40
C ASP A 161 -20.43 -5.21 -20.08
N GLY A 162 -20.05 -5.23 -18.79
CA GLY A 162 -18.65 -5.23 -18.38
C GLY A 162 -18.43 -5.29 -16.87
N LEU A 163 -17.18 -5.12 -16.46
CA LEU A 163 -16.75 -5.00 -15.07
C LEU A 163 -16.42 -3.53 -14.75
N GLU A 164 -17.11 -2.97 -13.75
CA GLU A 164 -16.78 -1.67 -13.18
C GLU A 164 -15.77 -1.83 -12.04
N ILE A 165 -14.64 -1.12 -12.14
CA ILE A 165 -13.50 -1.23 -11.22
C ILE A 165 -13.15 0.17 -10.71
N GLY A 166 -13.41 0.44 -9.44
CA GLY A 166 -13.00 1.68 -8.78
C GLY A 166 -11.47 1.83 -8.75
N SER A 167 -10.98 3.05 -8.88
CA SER A 167 -9.54 3.31 -9.02
C SER A 167 -8.71 2.94 -7.78
N SER A 168 -9.31 2.89 -6.58
CA SER A 168 -8.68 2.44 -5.33
C SER A 168 -8.75 0.92 -5.10
N VAL A 169 -9.37 0.15 -6.00
CA VAL A 169 -9.38 -1.33 -5.91
C VAL A 169 -7.96 -1.85 -5.93
N ARG A 170 -7.67 -2.80 -5.04
CA ARG A 170 -6.34 -3.39 -4.86
C ARG A 170 -6.13 -4.46 -5.92
N LEU A 171 -4.91 -4.61 -6.43
CA LEU A 171 -4.61 -5.58 -7.48
C LEU A 171 -4.92 -7.03 -7.05
N SER A 172 -4.71 -7.38 -5.77
CA SER A 172 -5.11 -8.69 -5.25
C SER A 172 -6.62 -8.90 -5.30
N ARG A 173 -7.40 -7.89 -4.92
CA ARG A 173 -8.86 -7.96 -4.96
C ARG A 173 -9.41 -8.03 -6.39
N LEU A 174 -8.80 -7.28 -7.31
CA LEU A 174 -9.11 -7.41 -8.74
C LEU A 174 -8.83 -8.83 -9.22
N GLN A 175 -7.66 -9.39 -8.90
CA GLN A 175 -7.28 -10.75 -9.30
C GLN A 175 -8.29 -11.81 -8.81
N GLU A 176 -8.74 -11.71 -7.56
CA GLU A 176 -9.77 -12.62 -7.01
C GLU A 176 -11.07 -12.58 -7.81
N VAL A 177 -11.56 -11.37 -8.14
CA VAL A 177 -12.81 -11.21 -8.90
C VAL A 177 -12.64 -11.67 -10.35
N LEU A 178 -11.51 -11.40 -10.99
CA LEU A 178 -11.25 -11.89 -12.35
C LEU A 178 -11.26 -13.42 -12.40
N ILE A 179 -10.64 -14.10 -11.43
CA ILE A 179 -10.66 -15.57 -11.35
C ILE A 179 -12.10 -16.08 -11.23
N LYS A 180 -12.92 -15.44 -10.39
CA LYS A 180 -14.34 -15.78 -10.23
C LYS A 180 -15.12 -15.58 -11.54
N VAL A 181 -14.98 -14.42 -12.18
CA VAL A 181 -15.66 -14.09 -13.44
C VAL A 181 -15.27 -15.07 -14.55
N ILE A 182 -14.00 -15.43 -14.66
CA ILE A 182 -13.51 -16.41 -15.65
C ILE A 182 -14.12 -17.80 -15.43
N ALA A 183 -14.41 -18.18 -14.19
CA ALA A 183 -14.99 -19.47 -13.86
C ALA A 183 -16.52 -19.52 -14.07
N GLU A 184 -17.21 -18.39 -13.91
CA GLU A 184 -18.67 -18.32 -13.91
C GLU A 184 -19.28 -17.86 -15.24
N ARG A 185 -18.56 -17.11 -16.06
CA ARG A 185 -19.04 -16.59 -17.35
C ARG A 185 -18.56 -17.42 -18.53
N GLU A 186 -19.20 -17.22 -19.67
CA GLU A 186 -18.84 -17.87 -20.92
C GLU A 186 -17.41 -17.53 -21.35
N ILE A 187 -16.72 -18.50 -21.94
CA ILE A 187 -15.30 -18.38 -22.32
C ILE A 187 -15.06 -17.20 -23.27
N HIS A 188 -16.00 -16.95 -24.19
CA HIS A 188 -15.88 -15.87 -25.17
C HIS A 188 -16.02 -14.47 -24.55
N GLU A 189 -16.70 -14.33 -23.39
CA GLU A 189 -16.89 -13.04 -22.72
C GLU A 189 -15.65 -12.60 -21.91
N THR A 190 -14.80 -13.55 -21.52
CA THR A 190 -13.79 -13.35 -20.47
C THR A 190 -12.36 -13.29 -20.99
N SER A 191 -12.14 -13.17 -22.30
CA SER A 191 -10.78 -13.15 -22.87
C SER A 191 -9.90 -12.04 -22.27
N SER A 192 -10.44 -10.82 -22.14
CA SER A 192 -9.71 -9.70 -21.52
C SER A 192 -9.43 -9.94 -20.03
N CYS A 193 -10.41 -10.49 -19.29
CA CYS A 193 -10.25 -10.85 -17.89
C CYS A 193 -9.13 -11.88 -17.69
N LYS A 194 -9.07 -12.89 -18.57
CA LYS A 194 -8.03 -13.92 -18.55
C LYS A 194 -6.65 -13.33 -18.78
N ALA A 195 -6.49 -12.47 -19.79
CA ALA A 195 -5.21 -11.82 -20.07
C ALA A 195 -4.71 -10.98 -18.88
N ILE A 196 -5.59 -10.17 -18.28
CA ILE A 196 -5.24 -9.37 -17.09
C ILE A 196 -4.91 -10.26 -15.89
N SER A 197 -5.70 -11.31 -15.65
CA SER A 197 -5.45 -12.25 -14.56
C SER A 197 -4.13 -13.00 -14.72
N ASP A 198 -3.80 -13.43 -15.94
CA ASP A 198 -2.55 -14.14 -16.24
C ASP A 198 -1.34 -13.22 -16.08
N GLN A 199 -1.46 -11.95 -16.48
CA GLN A 199 -0.42 -10.95 -16.23
C GLN A 199 -0.18 -10.73 -14.73
N LEU A 200 -1.26 -10.64 -13.93
CA LEU A 200 -1.17 -10.47 -12.47
C LEU A 200 -0.55 -11.65 -11.72
N LYS A 201 -0.50 -12.86 -12.31
CA LYS A 201 0.19 -14.02 -11.72
C LYS A 201 1.67 -13.75 -11.52
N TRP A 202 2.29 -13.08 -12.50
CA TRP A 202 3.72 -12.77 -12.50
C TRP A 202 4.01 -11.31 -12.13
N PHE A 203 3.02 -10.58 -11.62
CA PHE A 203 3.15 -9.19 -11.20
C PHE A 203 3.47 -9.13 -9.71
N ALA A 204 4.73 -8.76 -9.40
CA ALA A 204 5.23 -8.51 -8.04
C ALA A 204 4.89 -9.61 -6.99
N GLY A 205 5.21 -9.34 -5.73
CA GLY A 205 4.81 -10.19 -4.61
C GLY A 205 3.37 -9.92 -4.14
N LYS A 206 2.81 -10.84 -3.36
CA LYS A 206 1.46 -10.69 -2.75
C LYS A 206 1.37 -9.41 -1.89
N GLN A 207 2.44 -9.05 -1.21
CA GLN A 207 2.56 -7.86 -0.36
C GLN A 207 2.31 -6.58 -1.16
N VAL A 208 2.91 -6.47 -2.34
CA VAL A 208 2.70 -5.32 -3.24
C VAL A 208 1.26 -5.34 -3.76
N LYS A 209 0.78 -6.48 -4.26
CA LYS A 209 -0.58 -6.58 -4.82
C LYS A 209 -1.70 -6.29 -3.79
N ASN A 210 -1.45 -6.55 -2.51
CA ASN A 210 -2.40 -6.28 -1.44
C ASN A 210 -2.61 -4.79 -1.15
N VAL A 211 -1.71 -3.92 -1.60
CA VAL A 211 -1.80 -2.47 -1.34
C VAL A 211 -1.78 -1.63 -2.63
N ALA A 212 -1.12 -2.10 -3.69
CA ALA A 212 -1.12 -1.45 -4.99
C ALA A 212 -2.55 -1.39 -5.55
N SER A 213 -2.91 -0.22 -6.08
CA SER A 213 -4.25 0.02 -6.64
C SER A 213 -4.22 0.00 -8.16
N VAL A 214 -5.35 -0.34 -8.76
CA VAL A 214 -5.56 -0.32 -10.21
C VAL A 214 -5.32 1.08 -10.77
N GLY A 215 -5.97 2.09 -10.18
CA GLY A 215 -5.83 3.48 -10.60
C GLY A 215 -4.43 4.03 -10.34
N GLY A 216 -3.75 3.62 -9.27
CA GLY A 216 -2.35 3.94 -9.06
C GLY A 216 -1.45 3.43 -10.18
N ASN A 217 -1.60 2.16 -10.58
CA ASN A 217 -0.83 1.59 -11.68
C ASN A 217 -1.11 2.29 -13.03
N ILE A 218 -2.36 2.66 -13.30
CA ILE A 218 -2.76 3.40 -14.51
C ILE A 218 -2.15 4.80 -14.49
N CYS A 219 -2.42 5.59 -13.43
CA CYS A 219 -2.01 7.00 -13.35
C CYS A 219 -0.50 7.20 -13.19
N THR A 220 0.25 6.22 -12.68
CA THR A 220 1.72 6.25 -12.71
C THR A 220 2.24 6.31 -14.14
N ALA A 221 1.52 5.69 -15.10
CA ALA A 221 1.87 5.69 -16.53
C ALA A 221 3.34 5.36 -16.80
N SER A 222 3.87 4.36 -16.07
CA SER A 222 5.19 3.81 -16.36
C SER A 222 5.17 3.17 -17.75
N PRO A 223 6.16 3.45 -18.63
CA PRO A 223 6.22 2.87 -19.98
C PRO A 223 6.25 1.34 -20.00
N ILE A 224 6.76 0.74 -18.92
CA ILE A 224 6.85 -0.71 -18.72
C ILE A 224 5.72 -1.25 -17.83
N SER A 225 4.61 -0.52 -17.68
CA SER A 225 3.46 -1.04 -16.95
C SER A 225 2.92 -2.29 -17.67
N ASP A 226 2.90 -3.40 -16.94
CA ASP A 226 2.38 -4.68 -17.40
C ASP A 226 0.87 -4.63 -17.74
N LEU A 227 0.09 -3.74 -17.12
CA LEU A 227 -1.38 -3.72 -17.25
C LEU A 227 -1.89 -2.65 -18.22
N ASN A 228 -1.18 -1.53 -18.38
CA ASN A 228 -1.63 -0.43 -19.26
C ASN A 228 -1.86 -0.87 -20.71
N PRO A 229 -0.99 -1.69 -21.34
CA PRO A 229 -1.25 -2.25 -22.66
C PRO A 229 -2.52 -3.09 -22.73
N LEU A 230 -2.84 -3.84 -21.67
CA LEU A 230 -4.04 -4.68 -21.63
C LEU A 230 -5.32 -3.85 -21.51
N TRP A 231 -5.32 -2.75 -20.74
CA TRP A 231 -6.46 -1.84 -20.71
C TRP A 231 -6.74 -1.22 -22.08
N MET A 232 -5.68 -0.83 -22.80
CA MET A 232 -5.79 -0.31 -24.16
C MET A 232 -6.31 -1.37 -25.14
N ALA A 233 -5.74 -2.57 -25.12
CA ALA A 233 -6.13 -3.68 -25.99
C ALA A 233 -7.57 -4.16 -25.73
N ALA A 234 -7.99 -4.18 -24.48
CA ALA A 234 -9.34 -4.54 -24.06
C ALA A 234 -10.38 -3.44 -24.33
N ARG A 235 -9.97 -2.29 -24.89
CA ARG A 235 -10.85 -1.13 -25.15
C ARG A 235 -11.58 -0.67 -23.89
N ALA A 236 -10.87 -0.68 -22.75
CA ALA A 236 -11.41 -0.20 -21.50
C ALA A 236 -11.69 1.30 -21.56
N ASP A 237 -12.71 1.72 -20.83
CA ASP A 237 -13.07 3.11 -20.66
C ASP A 237 -12.68 3.58 -19.26
N PHE A 238 -12.08 4.76 -19.18
CA PHE A 238 -11.71 5.39 -17.93
C PHE A 238 -12.69 6.52 -17.62
N HIS A 239 -13.35 6.42 -16.47
CA HIS A 239 -14.22 7.46 -15.97
C HIS A 239 -13.43 8.41 -15.09
N ILE A 240 -13.42 9.68 -15.48
CA ILE A 240 -12.67 10.75 -14.85
C ILE A 240 -13.68 11.74 -14.28
N VAL A 241 -13.48 12.15 -13.04
CA VAL A 241 -14.36 13.09 -12.36
C VAL A 241 -13.59 14.35 -11.97
N ASP A 242 -14.19 15.51 -12.24
CA ASP A 242 -13.64 16.82 -11.89
C ASP A 242 -14.09 17.28 -10.49
N SER A 243 -13.55 18.41 -10.04
CA SER A 243 -13.92 19.02 -8.76
C SER A 243 -15.40 19.40 -8.63
N LYS A 244 -16.08 19.62 -9.76
CA LYS A 244 -17.50 19.98 -9.86
C LYS A 244 -18.41 18.76 -9.94
N ARG A 245 -17.85 17.54 -9.91
CA ARG A 245 -18.54 16.25 -10.06
C ARG A 245 -19.08 15.99 -11.47
N ASN A 246 -18.55 16.66 -12.48
CA ASN A 246 -18.78 16.26 -13.86
C ASN A 246 -17.93 15.03 -14.15
N ILE A 247 -18.52 14.06 -14.84
CA ILE A 247 -17.83 12.84 -15.25
C ILE A 247 -17.64 12.89 -16.75
N ARG A 248 -16.40 12.68 -17.19
CA ARG A 248 -16.07 12.41 -18.59
C ARG A 248 -15.50 11.01 -18.73
N THR A 249 -15.66 10.46 -19.92
CA THR A 249 -15.15 9.13 -20.27
C THR A 249 -14.04 9.28 -21.30
N VAL A 250 -12.93 8.58 -21.08
CA VAL A 250 -11.77 8.56 -21.98
C VAL A 250 -11.44 7.10 -22.29
N HIS A 251 -11.27 6.78 -23.57
CA HIS A 251 -10.79 5.45 -23.94
C HIS A 251 -9.36 5.25 -23.44
N ALA A 252 -9.03 4.07 -22.92
CA ALA A 252 -7.71 3.79 -22.37
C ALA A 252 -6.55 4.12 -23.34
N LYS A 253 -6.76 3.95 -24.65
CA LYS A 253 -5.76 4.27 -25.69
C LYS A 253 -5.42 5.76 -25.79
N ASP A 254 -6.35 6.64 -25.43
CA ASP A 254 -6.23 8.10 -25.56
C ASP A 254 -5.79 8.75 -24.23
N PHE A 255 -5.77 7.97 -23.14
CA PHE A 255 -5.44 8.46 -21.80
C PHE A 255 -3.94 8.68 -21.58
N PHE A 256 -3.06 7.94 -22.27
CA PHE A 256 -1.62 8.02 -22.07
C PHE A 256 -1.00 8.99 -23.09
N LEU A 257 -0.62 10.19 -22.64
CA LEU A 257 -0.17 11.29 -23.50
C LEU A 257 1.34 11.32 -23.74
N GLY A 258 2.11 10.52 -22.98
CA GLY A 258 3.56 10.46 -23.08
C GLY A 258 4.20 9.83 -21.84
N TYR A 259 5.54 9.91 -21.74
CA TYR A 259 6.30 9.36 -20.62
C TYR A 259 5.79 9.90 -19.27
N ARG A 260 5.22 9.01 -18.44
CA ARG A 260 4.61 9.33 -17.13
C ARG A 260 3.61 10.50 -17.18
N LYS A 261 2.94 10.70 -18.32
CA LYS A 261 1.96 11.78 -18.55
C LYS A 261 0.62 11.18 -18.98
N VAL A 262 -0.44 11.56 -18.27
CA VAL A 262 -1.82 11.10 -18.52
C VAL A 262 -2.75 12.26 -18.81
N ASP A 263 -3.87 11.98 -19.44
CA ASP A 263 -4.96 12.91 -19.71
C ASP A 263 -5.83 13.15 -18.46
N LEU A 264 -5.23 13.79 -17.45
CA LEU A 264 -5.92 14.29 -16.27
C LEU A 264 -5.60 15.77 -16.08
N ALA A 265 -6.64 16.60 -16.00
CA ALA A 265 -6.50 17.98 -15.56
C ALA A 265 -6.16 18.05 -14.07
N GLN A 266 -5.71 19.23 -13.62
CA GLN A 266 -5.22 19.43 -12.26
C GLN A 266 -6.28 19.17 -11.17
N ASP A 267 -7.55 19.42 -11.47
CA ASP A 267 -8.68 19.21 -10.55
C ASP A 267 -9.43 17.90 -10.80
N GLU A 268 -8.93 17.06 -11.69
CA GLU A 268 -9.51 15.76 -12.04
C GLU A 268 -8.86 14.60 -11.29
N ILE A 269 -9.63 13.54 -11.13
CA ILE A 269 -9.15 12.24 -10.64
C ILE A 269 -9.73 11.10 -11.49
N LEU A 270 -8.98 10.00 -11.61
CA LEU A 270 -9.52 8.75 -12.13
C LEU A 270 -10.49 8.14 -11.10
N LEU A 271 -11.77 8.09 -11.44
CA LEU A 271 -12.83 7.54 -10.60
C LEU A 271 -12.85 6.02 -10.70
N SER A 272 -12.95 5.51 -11.92
CA SER A 272 -13.12 4.09 -12.17
C SER A 272 -12.72 3.71 -13.60
N ILE A 273 -12.62 2.40 -13.81
CA ILE A 273 -12.29 1.74 -15.05
C ILE A 273 -13.46 0.82 -15.39
N PHE A 274 -14.01 0.98 -16.57
CA PHE A 274 -14.98 0.06 -17.14
C PHE A 274 -14.28 -0.87 -18.13
N LEU A 275 -14.26 -2.15 -17.81
CA LEU A 275 -13.70 -3.22 -18.65
C LEU A 275 -14.85 -3.95 -19.36
N PRO A 276 -15.06 -3.76 -20.67
CA PRO A 276 -16.15 -4.43 -21.38
C PRO A 276 -15.92 -5.94 -21.46
N TRP A 277 -17.02 -6.70 -21.53
CA TRP A 277 -16.92 -8.11 -21.90
C TRP A 277 -16.43 -8.26 -23.35
N SER A 278 -15.65 -9.30 -23.59
CA SER A 278 -15.14 -9.61 -24.92
C SER A 278 -16.28 -10.14 -25.81
N ARG A 279 -16.28 -9.77 -27.09
CA ARG A 279 -17.31 -10.23 -28.04
C ARG A 279 -17.00 -11.63 -28.56
N HIS A 280 -17.99 -12.23 -29.21
CA HIS A 280 -17.73 -13.43 -30.02
C HIS A 280 -16.60 -13.17 -31.02
N PHE A 281 -15.66 -14.11 -31.11
CA PHE A 281 -14.46 -14.03 -31.95
C PHE A 281 -13.50 -12.88 -31.60
N GLU A 282 -13.61 -12.31 -30.42
CA GLU A 282 -12.63 -11.36 -29.88
C GLU A 282 -11.71 -12.05 -28.88
N PHE A 283 -10.40 -11.96 -29.12
CA PHE A 283 -9.38 -12.58 -28.28
C PHE A 283 -8.33 -11.56 -27.86
N VAL A 284 -8.03 -11.54 -26.57
CA VAL A 284 -6.98 -10.74 -25.95
C VAL A 284 -5.99 -11.68 -25.30
N LYS A 285 -4.70 -11.46 -25.55
CA LYS A 285 -3.60 -12.26 -25.01
C LYS A 285 -2.50 -11.37 -24.46
N GLU A 286 -2.01 -11.74 -23.30
CA GLU A 286 -0.94 -11.11 -22.56
C GLU A 286 0.42 -11.73 -22.89
N PHE A 287 1.45 -10.88 -23.00
CA PHE A 287 2.84 -11.28 -23.14
C PHE A 287 3.70 -10.34 -22.30
N LYS A 288 4.76 -10.87 -21.68
CA LYS A 288 5.74 -10.07 -20.96
C LYS A 288 7.15 -10.60 -21.12
N GLN A 289 8.12 -9.70 -21.12
CA GLN A 289 9.53 -10.06 -21.01
C GLN A 289 9.91 -10.22 -19.53
N SER A 290 10.61 -11.29 -19.17
CA SER A 290 10.86 -11.66 -17.77
C SER A 290 12.04 -10.93 -17.12
N HIS A 291 13.08 -10.60 -17.88
CA HIS A 291 14.24 -9.86 -17.37
C HIS A 291 14.05 -8.37 -17.54
N ARG A 292 14.15 -7.64 -16.42
CA ARG A 292 14.18 -6.17 -16.39
C ARG A 292 15.60 -5.70 -16.07
N ARG A 293 16.15 -4.83 -16.92
CA ARG A 293 17.48 -4.22 -16.75
C ARG A 293 17.40 -2.78 -16.21
N GLU A 294 16.46 -2.00 -16.73
CA GLU A 294 16.29 -0.58 -16.43
C GLU A 294 15.10 -0.32 -15.47
N ASP A 295 15.04 0.87 -14.87
CA ASP A 295 13.97 1.24 -13.93
C ASP A 295 12.64 1.58 -14.61
N ASP A 296 12.59 2.20 -15.78
CA ASP A 296 11.34 2.58 -16.46
C ASP A 296 11.50 2.61 -17.98
#